data_AF-A0A8S0VGW5-F1
#
_entry.id   AF-A0A8S0VGW5-F1
#
_cell.length_a   1.000
_cell.length_b   1.000
_cell.length_c   1.000
_cell.angle_alpha   90.00
_cell.angle_beta   90.00
_cell.angle_gamma   90.00
#
_symmetry.space_group_name_H-M   'P 1'
#
loop_
_entity.id
_entity.type
_entity.pdbx_description
1 polymer ?
#
loop_
_entity_poly.entity_id
_entity_poly.type
_entity_poly.pdbx_seq_one_letter_code
_entity_poly.pdbx_strand_id
1 'polypeptide(L)'
;MVDEHFGISVVEYMASGAIPVAHNSAGPKMDIVLPEEGTQTGFLAQSVQDYADAILKIMTMPEPERLEMAAAARRRALRFSEQRFSEDFKAAIRPILFHTSR
;
A
#
# COMPACT_ATOMS: atom_id res chain seq x y z
N MET A 1 -6.32 10.66 7.28
CA MET A 1 -5.47 10.90 8.47
C MET A 1 -4.17 11.50 8.00
N VAL A 2 -3.77 12.65 8.54
CA VAL A 2 -2.49 13.30 8.18
C VAL A 2 -1.39 12.68 9.02
N ASP A 3 -0.25 12.39 8.41
CA ASP A 3 0.96 11.87 9.05
C ASP A 3 0.76 10.54 9.78
N GLU A 4 -0.07 9.69 9.17
CA GLU A 4 -0.28 8.31 9.60
C GLU A 4 1.03 7.52 9.53
N HIS A 5 1.51 7.07 10.69
CA HIS A 5 2.83 6.45 10.82
C HIS A 5 3.02 5.23 9.93
N PHE A 6 1.99 4.38 9.84
CA PHE A 6 2.01 3.25 8.93
C PHE A 6 0.76 3.25 8.06
N GLY A 7 -0.42 3.13 8.66
CA GLY A 7 -1.69 3.05 7.92
C GLY A 7 -2.09 1.62 7.59
N ILE A 8 -2.09 0.73 8.59
CA ILE A 8 -2.46 -0.68 8.42
C ILE A 8 -3.84 -0.83 7.76
N SER A 9 -4.79 0.03 8.09
CA SER A 9 -6.12 -0.03 7.47
C SER A 9 -6.08 0.18 5.96
N VAL A 10 -5.16 1.00 5.45
CA VAL A 10 -4.97 1.18 4.00
C VAL A 10 -4.51 -0.13 3.36
N VAL A 11 -3.60 -0.86 4.00
CA VAL A 11 -3.17 -2.19 3.57
C VAL A 11 -4.34 -3.19 3.58
N GLU A 12 -5.17 -3.16 4.61
CA GLU A 12 -6.34 -4.04 4.73
C GLU A 12 -7.37 -3.79 3.62
N TYR A 13 -7.61 -2.52 3.26
CA TYR A 13 -8.49 -2.16 2.13
C TYR A 13 -7.95 -2.74 0.82
N MET A 14 -6.64 -2.55 0.56
CA MET A 14 -5.98 -3.08 -0.63
C MET A 14 -6.04 -4.61 -0.70
N ALA A 15 -5.78 -5.29 0.42
CA ALA A 15 -5.86 -6.75 0.51
C ALA A 15 -7.28 -7.27 0.25
N SER A 16 -8.29 -6.51 0.66
CA SER A 16 -9.71 -6.78 0.44
C SER A 16 -10.19 -6.46 -0.99
N GLY A 17 -9.31 -5.93 -1.85
CA GLY A 17 -9.63 -5.57 -3.23
C GLY A 17 -10.27 -4.19 -3.40
N ALA A 18 -10.22 -3.33 -2.38
CA ALA A 18 -10.62 -1.94 -2.51
C ALA A 18 -9.46 -1.09 -3.03
N ILE A 19 -9.79 -0.08 -3.85
CA ILE A 19 -8.83 0.93 -4.29
C ILE A 19 -8.69 1.96 -3.16
N PRO A 20 -7.50 2.10 -2.53
CA PRO A 20 -7.30 3.05 -1.46
C PRO A 20 -7.30 4.49 -1.98
N VAL A 21 -7.97 5.37 -1.25
CA VAL A 21 -7.76 6.82 -1.29
C VAL A 21 -7.22 7.22 0.06
N ALA A 22 -5.95 7.60 0.13
CA ALA A 22 -5.26 7.85 1.38
C ALA A 22 -4.56 9.21 1.38
N HIS A 23 -4.14 9.69 2.55
CA HIS A 23 -3.51 10.99 2.64
C HIS A 23 -2.13 11.01 1.97
N ASN A 24 -1.79 12.11 1.30
CA ASN A 24 -0.50 12.31 0.65
C ASN A 24 0.63 12.64 1.64
N SER A 25 0.77 11.86 2.71
CA SER A 25 1.90 11.94 3.64
C SER A 25 2.22 10.60 4.31
N ALA A 26 3.40 10.53 4.94
CA ALA A 26 3.89 9.41 5.76
C ALA A 26 3.69 8.01 5.12
N GLY A 27 3.35 6.99 5.92
CA GLY A 27 3.27 5.59 5.49
C GLY A 27 2.42 5.36 4.23
N PRO A 28 1.21 5.94 4.12
CA PRO A 28 0.40 5.86 2.91
C PRO A 28 1.14 6.29 1.64
N LYS A 29 1.88 7.40 1.69
CA LYS A 29 2.64 7.93 0.55
C LYS A 29 3.95 7.19 0.31
N MET A 30 4.69 6.90 1.37
CA MET A 30 6.07 6.44 1.26
C MET A 30 6.17 4.94 1.00
N ASP A 31 5.22 4.17 1.55
CA ASP A 31 5.34 2.72 1.61
C ASP A 31 4.13 2.01 0.98
N ILE A 32 2.91 2.53 1.13
CA ILE A 32 1.69 1.75 0.84
C ILE A 32 1.12 2.02 -0.55
N VAL A 33 0.84 3.27 -0.95
CA VAL A 33 0.16 3.60 -2.21
C VAL A 33 1.18 4.01 -3.28
N LEU A 34 1.99 3.05 -3.72
CA LEU A 34 2.90 3.23 -4.87
C LEU A 34 2.56 2.25 -6.00
N PRO A 35 3.05 2.47 -7.23
CA PRO A 35 2.82 1.54 -8.33
C PRO A 35 3.30 0.12 -8.04
N GLU A 36 2.58 -0.86 -8.58
CA GLU A 36 2.92 -2.28 -8.57
C GLU A 36 3.04 -2.74 -10.02
N GLU A 37 4.23 -3.18 -10.44
CA GLU A 37 4.51 -3.60 -11.82
C GLU A 37 4.19 -2.52 -12.89
N GLY A 38 4.29 -1.24 -12.50
CA GLY A 38 3.96 -0.10 -13.37
C GLY A 38 2.48 0.30 -13.33
N THR A 39 1.61 -0.49 -12.69
CA THR A 39 0.19 -0.18 -12.53
C THR A 39 -0.04 0.63 -11.25
N GLN A 40 -0.82 1.70 -11.35
CA GLN A 40 -1.25 2.49 -10.19
C GLN A 40 -2.09 1.61 -9.23
N THR A 41 -1.93 1.81 -7.93
CA THR A 41 -2.58 0.98 -6.90
C THR A 41 -3.64 1.72 -6.09
N GLY A 42 -3.82 3.02 -6.31
CA GLY A 42 -4.77 3.88 -5.61
C GLY A 42 -4.42 5.36 -5.75
N PHE A 43 -5.01 6.19 -4.91
CA PHE A 43 -4.88 7.65 -4.99
C PHE A 43 -4.36 8.24 -3.67
N LEU A 44 -3.48 9.23 -3.80
CA LEU A 44 -3.01 10.06 -2.69
C LEU A 44 -3.70 11.42 -2.78
N ALA A 45 -4.31 11.86 -1.68
CA ALA A 45 -5.09 13.08 -1.58
C ALA A 45 -4.62 13.93 -0.40
N GLN A 46 -4.63 15.26 -0.51
CA GLN A 46 -4.23 16.17 0.56
C GLN A 46 -5.35 17.15 0.92
N SER A 47 -6.16 17.56 -0.06
CA SER A 47 -7.29 18.46 0.13
C SER A 47 -8.63 17.72 0.03
N VAL A 48 -9.71 18.33 0.55
CA VAL A 48 -11.08 17.83 0.38
C VAL A 48 -11.42 17.62 -1.10
N GLN A 49 -10.96 18.53 -1.98
CA GLN A 49 -11.19 18.42 -3.41
C GLN A 49 -10.46 17.21 -4.00
N ASP A 50 -9.22 16.94 -3.59
CA ASP A 50 -8.46 15.78 -4.07
C ASP A 50 -9.17 14.46 -3.71
N TYR A 51 -9.74 14.38 -2.50
CA TYR A 51 -10.54 13.23 -2.08
C TYR A 51 -11.80 13.09 -2.94
N ALA A 52 -12.54 14.19 -3.16
CA ALA A 52 -13.74 14.18 -3.99
C ALA A 52 -13.43 13.73 -5.42
N ASP A 53 -12.37 14.27 -6.02
CA ASP A 53 -11.95 13.95 -7.38
C ASP A 53 -11.51 12.49 -7.52
N ALA A 54 -10.73 11.98 -6.55
CA ALA A 54 -10.29 10.58 -6.53
C ALA A 54 -11.49 9.61 -6.41
N ILE A 55 -12.42 9.89 -5.49
CA ILE A 55 -13.63 9.07 -5.31
C ILE A 55 -14.48 9.09 -6.59
N LEU A 56 -14.74 10.27 -7.14
CA LEU A 56 -15.51 10.41 -8.38
C LEU A 56 -14.84 9.67 -9.53
N LYS A 57 -13.50 9.77 -9.65
CA LYS A 57 -12.74 9.03 -10.66
C LYS A 57 -12.93 7.52 -10.51
N ILE A 58 -12.80 6.97 -9.30
CA ILE A 58 -13.02 5.53 -9.07
C ILE A 58 -14.44 5.11 -9.45
N MET A 59 -15.44 5.92 -9.08
CA MET A 59 -16.86 5.62 -9.37
C MET A 59 -17.19 5.68 -10.87
N THR A 60 -16.52 6.54 -11.63
CA THR A 60 -16.80 6.78 -13.06
C THR A 60 -15.85 6.02 -14.00
N MET A 61 -14.78 5.43 -13.47
CA MET A 61 -13.81 4.61 -14.21
C MET A 61 -14.48 3.40 -14.87
N PRO A 62 -14.08 3.04 -16.11
CA PRO A 62 -14.46 1.77 -16.73
C PRO A 62 -14.13 0.59 -15.81
N GLU A 63 -15.07 -0.36 -15.72
CA GLU A 63 -14.91 -1.52 -14.82
C GLU A 63 -13.60 -2.29 -15.03
N PRO A 64 -13.11 -2.56 -16.26
CA PRO A 64 -11.84 -3.26 -16.46
C PRO A 64 -10.64 -2.52 -15.86
N GLU A 65 -10.56 -1.20 -16.05
CA GLU A 65 -9.48 -0.38 -15.51
C GLU A 65 -9.54 -0.34 -13.96
N ARG A 66 -10.75 -0.27 -13.40
CA ARG A 66 -10.96 -0.32 -11.95
C ARG A 66 -10.54 -1.65 -11.36
N LEU A 67 -10.90 -2.77 -12.00
CA LEU A 67 -10.52 -4.10 -11.56
C LEU A 67 -9.01 -4.32 -11.67
N GLU A 68 -8.36 -3.77 -12.70
CA GLU A 68 -6.90 -3.84 -12.85
C GLU A 68 -6.18 -3.10 -11.71
N MET A 69 -6.62 -1.87 -11.39
CA MET A 69 -6.09 -1.09 -10.28
C MET A 69 -6.28 -1.81 -8.93
N ALA A 70 -7.47 -2.37 -8.69
CA ALA A 70 -7.76 -3.15 -7.49
C ALA A 70 -6.89 -4.41 -7.37
N ALA A 71 -6.67 -5.12 -8.48
CA ALA A 71 -5.81 -6.29 -8.51
C ALA A 71 -4.34 -5.92 -8.23
N ALA A 72 -3.86 -4.80 -8.79
CA ALA A 72 -2.52 -4.28 -8.50
C ALA A 72 -2.36 -3.88 -7.03
N ALA A 73 -3.38 -3.21 -6.46
CA ALA A 73 -3.42 -2.89 -5.03
C ALA A 73 -3.33 -4.15 -4.17
N ARG A 74 -4.09 -5.19 -4.49
CA ARG A 74 -4.05 -6.47 -3.77
C ARG A 74 -2.68 -7.16 -3.87
N ARG A 75 -2.04 -7.16 -5.04
CA ARG A 75 -0.68 -7.70 -5.21
C ARG A 75 0.31 -6.95 -4.32
N ARG A 76 0.25 -5.62 -4.31
CA ARG A 76 1.11 -4.78 -3.49
C ARG A 76 0.93 -5.05 -1.99
N ALA A 77 -0.31 -5.25 -1.54
CA ALA A 77 -0.60 -5.54 -0.14
C ALA A 77 0.10 -6.82 0.38
N LEU A 78 0.44 -7.77 -0.50
CA LEU A 78 1.16 -9.00 -0.13
C LEU A 78 2.55 -8.73 0.46
N ARG A 79 3.16 -7.58 0.14
CA ARG A 79 4.44 -7.13 0.74
C ARG A 79 4.35 -6.93 2.25
N PHE A 80 3.15 -6.72 2.77
CA PHE A 80 2.88 -6.51 4.19
C PHE A 80 2.26 -7.74 4.86
N SER A 81 2.35 -8.91 4.22
CA SER A 81 1.87 -10.17 4.78
C SER A 81 2.72 -10.62 5.98
N GLU A 82 2.11 -11.39 6.88
CA GLU A 82 2.81 -11.99 8.02
C GLU A 82 3.99 -12.86 7.56
N GLN A 83 3.80 -13.64 6.49
CA GLN A 83 4.86 -14.46 5.92
C GLN A 83 6.05 -13.61 5.51
N ARG A 84 5.82 -12.53 4.76
CA ARG A 84 6.88 -11.63 4.31
C ARG A 84 7.59 -10.98 5.49
N PHE A 85 6.82 -10.51 6.48
CA PHE A 85 7.38 -9.98 7.73
C PHE A 85 8.28 -11.00 8.43
N SER A 86 7.84 -12.26 8.57
CA SER A 86 8.63 -13.32 9.21
C SER A 86 9.95 -13.58 8.48
N GLU A 87 9.92 -13.65 7.15
CA GLU A 87 11.09 -13.86 6.31
C GLU A 87 12.09 -12.70 6.42
N ASP A 88 11.61 -11.46 6.23
CA ASP A 88 12.44 -10.26 6.27
C ASP A 88 13.02 -10.01 7.68
N PHE A 89 12.22 -10.23 8.73
CA PHE A 89 12.67 -10.11 10.11
C PHE A 89 13.80 -11.10 10.43
N LYS A 90 13.61 -12.39 10.07
CA LYS A 90 14.65 -13.41 10.25
C LYS A 90 15.92 -13.04 9.49
N ALA A 91 15.79 -12.55 8.25
CA ALA A 91 16.93 -12.11 7.46
C ALA A 91 17.68 -10.95 8.12
N ALA A 92 16.97 -9.96 8.67
CA ALA A 92 17.55 -8.80 9.33
C ALA A 92 18.31 -9.14 10.62
N ILE A 93 17.83 -10.09 11.42
CA ILE A 93 18.46 -10.46 12.70
C ILE A 93 19.57 -11.51 12.56
N ARG A 94 19.58 -12.28 11.45
CA ARG A 94 20.55 -13.36 11.21
C ARG A 94 22.01 -12.92 11.37
N PRO A 95 22.46 -11.75 10.87
CA PRO A 95 23.85 -11.31 11.04
C PRO A 95 24.24 -11.03 12.49
N ILE A 96 23.28 -10.68 13.34
CA ILE A 96 23.51 -10.41 14.77
C ILE A 96 23.58 -11.72 15.54
N LEU A 97 22.63 -12.63 15.31
CA LEU A 97 22.54 -13.91 16.03
C LEU A 97 23.67 -14.87 15.67
N PHE A 98 24.18 -14.81 14.44
CA PHE A 98 25.23 -15.70 13.94
C PHE A 98 26.55 -14.97 13.66
N HIS A 99 26.76 -13.80 14.26
CA HIS A 99 28.09 -13.18 14.30
C HIS A 99 29.01 -14.06 15.15
N THR A 100 29.72 -14.97 14.50
CA THR A 100 30.80 -15.72 15.15
C THR A 100 31.99 -14.77 15.19
N SER A 101 32.33 -14.26 16.37
CA SER A 101 33.60 -13.56 16.58
C SER A 101 34.71 -14.44 16.05
N ARG A 102 35.41 -13.98 15.00
CA ARG A 102 36.71 -14.52 14.62
C ARG A 102 37.78 -13.95 15.53
#